data_AF-X1AWP1-F1
#
_entry.id   AF-X1AWP1-F1
#
_cell.length_a   1.000
_cell.length_b   1.000
_cell.length_c   1.000
_cell.angle_alpha   90.00
_cell.angle_beta   90.00
_cell.angle_gamma   90.00
#
_symmetry.space_group_name_H-M   'P 1'
#
loop_
_entity.id
_entity.type
_entity.pdbx_description
1 polymer ?
#
loop_
_entity_poly.entity_id
_entity_poly.type
_entity_poly.pdbx_seq_one_letter_code
_entity_poly.pdbx_strand_id
1 'polypeptide(L)'
;VIDYTKEDFTKSGQTYDIIFDAVSKTSFSRCNSSLKQRGIYLTVDWPLFQARALWTSMVGSKKLIFGMASENPENLVFLKELIEAGKIKAVIDRTYPLEQTAEAHRYVEKGHKKG
;
A
#
# COMPACT_ATOMS: atom_id res chain seq x y z
N VAL A 1 13.09 -6.19 7.43
CA VAL A 1 11.66 -6.60 7.44
C VAL A 1 11.19 -6.54 8.87
N ILE A 2 10.03 -5.94 9.16
CA ILE A 2 9.45 -5.86 10.51
C ILE A 2 8.26 -6.83 10.58
N ASP A 3 8.26 -7.72 11.57
CA ASP A 3 7.15 -8.64 11.82
C ASP A 3 6.07 -7.93 12.65
N TYR A 4 5.02 -7.47 11.98
CA TYR A 4 3.93 -6.70 12.60
C TYR A 4 3.11 -7.51 13.62
N THR A 5 3.27 -8.83 13.68
CA THR A 5 2.61 -9.67 14.69
C THR A 5 3.34 -9.64 16.03
N LYS A 6 4.59 -9.18 16.04
CA LYS A 6 5.46 -9.11 17.22
C LYS A 6 5.73 -7.67 17.63
N GLU A 7 5.87 -6.77 16.66
CA GLU A 7 6.36 -5.42 16.89
C GLU A 7 5.45 -4.37 16.24
N ASP A 8 5.21 -3.30 16.98
CA ASP A 8 4.57 -2.10 16.45
C ASP A 8 5.64 -1.12 15.98
N PHE A 9 5.85 -1.03 14.66
CA PHE A 9 6.89 -0.18 14.09
C PHE A 9 6.77 1.28 14.52
N THR A 10 5.56 1.74 14.88
CA THR A 10 5.33 3.12 15.31
C THR A 10 5.93 3.46 16.67
N LYS A 11 6.29 2.44 17.45
CA LYS A 11 6.91 2.57 18.78
C LYS A 11 8.43 2.43 18.75
N SER A 12 9.03 2.17 17.59
CA SER A 12 10.48 1.93 17.45
C SER A 12 11.35 3.18 17.58
N GLY A 13 10.76 4.37 17.58
CA GLY A 13 11.49 5.65 17.52
C GLY A 13 12.09 5.97 16.14
N GLN A 14 12.03 5.03 15.18
CA GLN A 14 12.46 5.25 13.81
C GLN A 14 11.48 6.16 13.06
N THR A 15 12.01 6.99 12.17
CA THR A 15 11.20 7.89 11.34
C THR A 15 11.50 7.74 9.85
N TYR A 16 10.47 7.92 9.03
CA TYR A 16 10.50 7.64 7.60
C TYR A 16 10.14 8.89 6.79
N ASP A 17 10.75 9.02 5.62
CA ASP A 17 10.39 10.04 4.64
C ASP A 17 9.04 9.71 3.97
N ILE A 18 8.77 8.41 3.76
CA ILE A 18 7.52 7.92 3.18
C ILE A 18 7.03 6.71 3.98
N ILE A 19 5.75 6.69 4.33
CA ILE A 19 5.02 5.51 4.78
C ILE A 19 3.94 5.22 3.75
N PHE A 20 4.01 4.06 3.10
CA PHE A 20 3.03 3.62 2.11
C PHE A 20 2.15 2.51 2.69
N ASP A 21 0.86 2.79 2.89
CA ASP A 21 -0.15 1.82 3.31
C ASP A 21 -0.85 1.22 2.08
N ALA A 22 -0.42 0.02 1.71
CA ALA A 22 -0.94 -0.71 0.55
C ALA A 22 -2.15 -1.61 0.87
N VAL A 23 -2.51 -1.79 2.14
CA VAL A 23 -3.52 -2.77 2.59
C VAL A 23 -4.59 -2.18 3.53
N SER A 24 -4.59 -0.86 3.68
CA SER A 24 -5.50 -0.11 4.56
C SER A 24 -5.51 -0.63 6.00
N LYS A 25 -4.33 -1.04 6.52
CA LYS A 25 -4.19 -1.57 7.89
C LYS A 25 -3.66 -0.53 8.88
N THR A 26 -3.31 0.66 8.41
CA THR A 26 -2.88 1.76 9.28
C THR A 26 -3.61 3.06 8.97
N SER A 27 -3.26 4.14 9.65
CA SER A 27 -3.85 5.46 9.46
C SER A 27 -2.78 6.54 9.61
N PHE A 28 -3.03 7.69 8.98
CA PHE A 28 -2.15 8.85 9.09
C PHE A 28 -1.85 9.21 10.56
N SER A 29 -2.89 9.26 11.40
CA SER A 29 -2.75 9.59 12.83
C SER A 29 -1.80 8.63 13.56
N ARG A 30 -1.96 7.32 13.33
CA ARG A 30 -1.12 6.29 13.95
C ARG A 30 0.34 6.40 13.50
N CYS A 31 0.58 6.78 12.25
CA CYS A 31 1.91 6.88 11.66
C CYS A 31 2.56 8.27 11.82
N ASN A 32 1.84 9.26 12.34
CA ASN A 32 2.29 10.65 12.34
C ASN A 32 3.61 10.82 13.09
N SER A 33 3.80 10.21 14.26
CA SER A 33 5.06 10.28 15.01
C SER A 33 6.23 9.59 14.30
N SER A 34 5.95 8.60 13.45
CA SER A 34 6.95 7.86 12.66
C SER A 34 7.27 8.53 11.32
N LEU A 35 6.66 9.66 10.99
CA LEU A 35 7.06 10.46 9.84
C LEU A 35 8.09 11.50 10.24
N LYS A 36 9.12 11.68 9.40
CA LYS A 36 10.03 12.83 9.48
C LYS A 36 9.28 14.14 9.24
N GLN A 37 9.90 15.26 9.58
CA GLN A 37 9.42 16.55 9.09
C GLN A 37 9.35 16.51 7.55
N ARG A 38 8.25 16.99 6.97
CA ARG A 38 7.96 16.88 5.52
C ARG A 38 7.75 15.46 4.98
N GLY A 39 7.62 14.46 5.85
CA GLY A 39 7.31 13.09 5.44
C GLY A 39 5.90 12.96 4.84
N ILE A 40 5.74 11.94 3.99
CA ILE A 40 4.50 11.65 3.26
C ILE A 40 3.91 10.33 3.75
N TYR A 41 2.64 10.36 4.12
CA TYR A 41 1.83 9.15 4.20
C TYR A 41 1.07 8.98 2.89
N LEU A 42 1.31 7.88 2.20
CA LEU A 42 0.64 7.49 0.96
C LEU A 42 -0.28 6.30 1.26
N THR A 43 -1.53 6.34 0.81
CA THR A 43 -2.46 5.21 0.97
C THR A 43 -3.29 4.98 -0.29
N VAL A 44 -3.62 3.72 -0.52
CA VAL A 44 -4.54 3.26 -1.57
C VAL A 44 -6.01 3.25 -1.13
N ASP A 45 -6.30 3.62 0.12
CA ASP A 45 -7.67 3.63 0.66
C ASP A 45 -8.53 4.77 0.09
N TRP A 46 -9.82 4.49 -0.14
CA TRP A 46 -10.76 5.48 -0.68
C TRP A 46 -11.26 6.40 0.46
N PRO A 47 -11.34 7.73 0.26
CA PRO A 47 -11.50 8.69 1.36
C PRO A 47 -12.91 8.76 1.99
N LEU A 48 -13.74 7.71 1.93
CA LEU A 48 -15.11 7.78 2.45
C LEU A 48 -15.16 7.91 3.99
N PHE A 49 -14.11 7.52 4.72
CA PHE A 49 -14.12 7.45 6.19
C PHE A 49 -13.17 8.41 6.94
N GLN A 50 -12.51 9.37 6.28
CA GLN A 50 -11.47 10.18 6.92
C GLN A 50 -11.69 11.69 6.82
N ALA A 51 -12.91 12.18 7.08
CA ALA A 51 -13.21 13.61 7.22
C ALA A 51 -12.32 14.33 8.26
N ARG A 52 -11.75 13.59 9.24
CA ARG A 52 -10.78 14.12 10.23
C ARG A 52 -9.36 14.31 9.68
N ALA A 53 -8.97 13.62 8.62
CA ALA A 53 -7.59 13.70 8.09
C ALA A 53 -7.34 15.00 7.31
N LEU A 54 -8.39 15.57 6.71
CA LEU A 54 -8.35 16.88 6.05
C LEU A 54 -8.05 18.04 7.01
N TRP A 55 -8.41 17.92 8.29
CA TRP A 55 -8.12 18.94 9.30
C TRP A 55 -6.70 18.82 9.89
N THR A 56 -6.12 17.62 9.90
CA THR A 56 -4.81 17.37 10.51
C THR A 56 -3.64 17.56 9.56
N SER A 57 -3.86 17.50 8.24
CA SER A 57 -2.81 17.81 7.25
C SER A 57 -2.45 19.30 7.18
N MET A 58 -3.25 20.18 7.80
CA MET A 58 -2.97 21.63 7.86
C MET A 58 -2.09 22.04 9.04
N VAL A 59 -1.87 21.15 10.02
CA VAL A 59 -1.09 21.44 11.23
C VAL A 59 0.25 20.72 11.16
N GLY A 60 1.15 21.22 10.31
CA GLY A 60 2.55 20.77 10.25
C GLY A 60 3.09 20.59 8.84
N SER A 61 4.37 20.24 8.74
CA SER A 61 5.06 20.07 7.45
C SER A 61 4.77 18.74 6.74
N LYS A 62 4.10 17.80 7.42
CA LYS A 62 3.83 16.43 6.95
C LYS A 62 2.61 16.39 6.04
N LYS A 63 2.64 15.49 5.05
CA LYS A 63 1.59 15.40 4.01
C LYS A 63 0.89 14.04 4.03
N LEU A 64 -0.39 14.08 3.69
CA LEU A 64 -1.22 12.91 3.41
C LEU A 64 -1.58 12.94 1.92
N ILE A 65 -1.24 11.87 1.20
CA ILE A 65 -1.57 11.69 -0.22
C ILE A 65 -2.43 10.44 -0.34
N PHE A 66 -3.56 10.60 -1.02
CA PHE A 66 -4.39 9.50 -1.50
C PHE A 66 -4.08 9.33 -2.98
N GLY A 67 -3.77 8.10 -3.39
CA GLY A 67 -3.34 7.85 -4.76
C GLY A 67 -4.04 6.64 -5.34
N MET A 68 -4.80 6.86 -6.40
CA MET A 68 -5.00 5.84 -7.42
C MET A 68 -4.01 6.12 -8.54
N ALA A 69 -3.25 5.09 -8.95
CA ALA A 69 -2.40 5.23 -10.13
C ALA A 69 -3.28 5.46 -11.37
N SER A 70 -2.82 6.30 -12.32
CA SER A 70 -3.54 6.43 -13.58
C SER A 70 -3.44 5.13 -14.39
N GLU A 71 -4.58 4.64 -14.85
CA GLU A 71 -4.65 3.46 -15.71
C GLU A 71 -4.49 3.90 -17.17
N ASN A 72 -3.27 3.91 -17.68
CA ASN A 72 -2.97 4.26 -19.07
C ASN A 72 -1.98 3.28 -19.73
N PRO A 73 -1.95 3.20 -21.07
CA PRO A 73 -1.06 2.30 -21.79
C PRO A 73 0.43 2.57 -21.53
N GLU A 74 0.82 3.82 -21.34
CA GLU A 74 2.22 4.21 -21.12
C GLU A 74 2.77 3.58 -19.84
N ASN A 75 1.96 3.58 -18.77
CA ASN A 75 2.30 2.93 -17.50
C ASN A 75 2.41 1.40 -17.67
N LEU A 76 1.55 0.77 -18.48
CA LEU A 76 1.64 -0.68 -18.75
C LEU A 76 2.90 -1.04 -19.53
N VAL A 77 3.28 -0.23 -20.53
CA VAL A 77 4.52 -0.40 -21.28
C VAL A 77 5.72 -0.25 -20.36
N PHE A 78 5.73 0.77 -19.50
CA PHE A 78 6.80 0.96 -18.52
C PHE A 78 6.94 -0.23 -17.55
N LEU A 79 5.83 -0.75 -17.02
CA LEU A 79 5.85 -1.93 -16.15
C LEU A 79 6.36 -3.18 -16.88
N LYS A 80 5.96 -3.38 -18.15
CA LYS A 80 6.45 -4.46 -19.00
C LYS A 80 7.98 -4.39 -19.14
N GLU A 81 8.53 -3.21 -19.47
CA GLU A 81 9.98 -3.02 -19.63
C GLU A 81 10.75 -3.34 -18.35
N LEU A 82 10.22 -2.98 -17.19
CA LEU A 82 10.83 -3.31 -15.90
C LEU A 82 10.81 -4.82 -15.62
N ILE A 83 9.76 -5.52 -16.03
CA ILE A 83 9.65 -6.98 -15.91
C ILE A 83 10.62 -7.68 -16.86
N GLU A 84 10.67 -7.27 -18.13
CA GLU A 84 11.59 -7.83 -19.13
C GLU A 84 13.06 -7.59 -18.75
N ALA A 85 13.37 -6.44 -18.14
CA ALA A 85 14.69 -6.14 -17.59
C ALA A 85 15.00 -6.85 -16.26
N GLY A 86 14.08 -7.64 -15.71
CA GLY A 86 14.26 -8.35 -14.43
C GLY A 86 14.30 -7.44 -13.19
N LYS A 87 13.96 -6.15 -13.32
CA LYS A 87 13.90 -5.19 -12.21
C LYS A 87 12.67 -5.38 -11.34
N ILE A 88 11.60 -5.90 -11.93
CA ILE A 88 10.38 -6.32 -11.23
C ILE A 88 10.13 -7.79 -11.55
N LYS A 89 9.86 -8.60 -10.52
CA LYS A 89 9.48 -10.00 -10.67
C LYS A 89 8.08 -10.21 -10.10
N ALA A 90 7.14 -10.61 -10.95
CA ALA A 90 5.82 -11.00 -10.52
C ALA A 90 5.88 -12.28 -9.68
N VAL A 91 5.16 -12.30 -8.56
CA VAL A 91 4.99 -13.48 -7.72
C VAL A 91 3.63 -14.08 -8.03
N ILE A 92 3.61 -15.22 -8.70
CA ILE A 92 2.38 -15.96 -9.02
C ILE A 92 2.22 -17.04 -7.98
N ASP A 93 1.19 -16.93 -7.15
CA ASP A 93 0.89 -17.93 -6.11
C ASP A 93 0.22 -19.18 -6.71
N ARG A 94 -0.82 -19.00 -7.53
CA ARG A 94 -1.57 -20.11 -8.14
C ARG A 94 -2.09 -19.75 -9.52
N THR A 95 -2.25 -20.78 -10.36
CA THR A 95 -2.87 -20.69 -11.67
C THR A 95 -4.10 -21.60 -11.70
N TYR A 96 -5.19 -21.10 -12.26
CA TYR A 96 -6.44 -21.83 -12.41
C TYR A 96 -6.85 -21.81 -13.88
N PRO A 97 -7.39 -22.92 -14.43
CA PRO A 97 -8.10 -22.86 -15.70
C PRO A 97 -9.37 -22.00 -15.55
N LEU A 98 -9.88 -21.45 -16.66
CA LEU A 98 -10.98 -20.47 -16.63
C LEU A 98 -12.25 -21.03 -15.98
N GLU A 99 -12.52 -22.32 -16.15
CA GLU A 99 -13.67 -23.04 -15.58
C GLU A 99 -13.64 -23.07 -14.04
N GLN A 100 -12.47 -22.86 -13.44
CA GLN A 100 -12.27 -22.83 -11.98
C GLN A 100 -12.32 -21.42 -11.39
N THR A 101 -12.86 -20.43 -12.12
CA THR A 101 -13.00 -19.04 -11.62
C THR A 101 -13.66 -18.98 -10.24
N ALA A 102 -14.72 -19.76 -10.00
CA ALA A 102 -15.38 -19.79 -8.69
C ALA A 102 -14.45 -20.25 -7.56
N GLU A 103 -13.59 -21.24 -7.82
CA GLU A 103 -12.63 -21.73 -6.83
C GLU A 103 -11.48 -20.73 -6.60
N ALA A 104 -11.01 -20.08 -7.67
CA ALA A 104 -10.02 -19.01 -7.57
C ALA A 104 -10.53 -17.87 -6.66
N HIS A 105 -11.79 -17.46 -6.81
CA HIS A 105 -12.42 -16.47 -5.94
C HIS A 105 -12.51 -16.95 -4.48
N ARG A 106 -13.03 -18.16 -4.22
CA ARG A 106 -13.09 -18.74 -2.86
C ARG A 106 -11.72 -18.79 -2.20
N TYR A 107 -10.65 -19.05 -2.96
CA TYR A 107 -9.29 -19.03 -2.45
C TYR A 107 -8.85 -17.63 -2.01
N VAL A 108 -9.05 -16.63 -2.88
CA VAL A 108 -8.67 -15.22 -2.61
C VAL A 108 -9.43 -14.65 -1.41
N GLU A 109 -10.71 -14.99 -1.28
CA GLU A 109 -11.59 -14.52 -0.19
C GLU A 109 -11.14 -15.02 1.20
N LYS A 110 -10.33 -16.08 1.28
CA LYS A 110 -9.72 -16.51 2.55
C LYS A 110 -8.68 -15.51 3.09
N GLY A 111 -8.26 -14.52 2.29
CA GLY A 111 -7.31 -13.48 2.72
C GLY A 111 -5.86 -13.95 2.87
N HIS A 112 -5.53 -15.16 2.42
CA HIS A 112 -4.20 -15.78 2.55
C HIS A 112 -3.51 -16.05 1.21
N LYS A 113 -3.97 -15.38 0.14
CA LYS A 113 -3.28 -15.41 -1.14
C LYS A 113 -1.90 -14.76 -1.00
N LYS A 114 -0.94 -15.28 -1.74
CA LYS A 114 0.40 -14.72 -1.90
C LYS A 114 0.51 -14.04 -3.27
N GLY A 115 1.48 -13.17 -3.43
CA GLY A 115 1.64 -12.36 -4.64
C GLY A 115 1.71 -10.89 -4.33
#